data_AF-A0A9D7P5V7-F1
#
_entry.id   AF-A0A9D7P5V7-F1
#
_cell.length_a   1.000
_cell.length_b   1.000
_cell.length_c   1.000
_cell.angle_alpha   90.00
_cell.angle_beta   90.00
_cell.angle_gamma   90.00
#
_symmetry.space_group_name_H-M   'P 1'
#
loop_
_entity.id
_entity.type
_entity.pdbx_description
1 polymer ?
#
loop_
_entity_poly.entity_id
_entity_poly.type
_entity_poly.pdbx_seq_one_letter_code
_entity_poly.pdbx_strand_id
1 'polypeptide(L)'
;MEEAIANNMPVPQPFFGTVGNPVRMMMMEHDTVGDLLRELRKATTDYAIPDDALHQLPEPYQAMTEFEADIHQHIHLENNIFFPRALEMESKNAPEIELAGKEFGCKGHPSQ
;
A
#
# COMPACT_ATOMS: atom_id res chain seq x y z
N MET A 1 5.49 -9.14 -17.59
CA MET A 1 4.82 -10.26 -16.88
C MET A 1 3.90 -11.00 -17.83
N GLU A 2 2.87 -10.36 -18.39
CA GLU A 2 1.91 -10.99 -19.32
C GLU A 2 2.59 -11.67 -20.51
N GLU A 3 3.55 -10.99 -21.14
CA GLU A 3 4.34 -11.56 -22.25
C GLU A 3 5.22 -12.73 -21.81
N ALA A 4 5.78 -12.68 -20.60
CA ALA A 4 6.59 -13.78 -20.07
C ALA A 4 5.72 -15.03 -19.80
N ILE A 5 4.50 -14.82 -19.28
CA ILE A 5 3.51 -15.89 -19.09
C ILE A 5 3.09 -16.48 -20.44
N ALA A 6 2.76 -15.62 -21.42
CA ALA A 6 2.33 -16.05 -22.75
C ALA A 6 3.40 -16.85 -23.51
N ASN A 7 4.68 -16.53 -23.29
CA ASN A 7 5.81 -17.17 -23.95
C ASN A 7 6.53 -18.20 -23.07
N ASN A 8 5.95 -18.56 -21.92
CA ASN A 8 6.54 -19.54 -20.98
C ASN A 8 7.97 -19.18 -20.54
N MET A 9 8.27 -17.88 -20.48
CA MET A 9 9.54 -17.31 -20.03
C MET A 9 9.52 -17.02 -18.52
N PRO A 10 10.68 -16.96 -17.86
CA PRO A 10 10.76 -16.50 -16.47
C PRO A 10 10.13 -15.12 -16.31
N VAL A 11 9.22 -14.99 -15.34
CA VAL A 11 8.63 -13.70 -15.01
C VAL A 11 9.76 -12.79 -14.49
N PRO A 12 9.96 -11.61 -15.10
CA PRO A 12 11.00 -10.69 -14.64
C PRO A 12 10.70 -10.27 -13.21
N GLN A 13 11.73 -10.25 -12.38
CA GLN A 13 11.59 -9.80 -11.01
C GLN A 13 11.17 -8.32 -10.99
N PRO A 14 10.16 -7.94 -10.21
CA PRO A 14 9.76 -6.54 -10.11
C PRO A 14 10.87 -5.72 -9.45
N PHE A 15 11.03 -4.47 -9.87
CA PHE A 15 12.07 -3.55 -9.35
C PHE A 15 11.89 -3.22 -7.86
N PHE A 16 10.69 -3.45 -7.33
CA PHE A 16 10.38 -3.27 -5.91
C PHE A 16 10.64 -4.52 -5.06
N GLY A 17 11.20 -5.59 -5.64
CA GLY A 17 11.51 -6.84 -4.93
C GLY A 17 10.26 -7.66 -4.66
N THR A 18 9.60 -7.43 -3.53
CA THR A 18 8.35 -8.11 -3.15
C THR A 18 7.19 -7.13 -3.05
N VAL A 19 5.96 -7.61 -3.20
CA VAL A 19 4.73 -6.83 -2.99
C VAL A 19 4.66 -6.26 -1.57
N GLY A 20 5.32 -6.90 -0.60
CA GLY A 20 5.45 -6.38 0.76
C GLY A 20 6.10 -4.99 0.86
N ASN A 21 7.01 -4.65 -0.04
CA ASN A 21 7.68 -3.34 -0.02
C ASN A 21 6.73 -2.17 -0.33
N PRO A 22 6.00 -2.15 -1.47
CA PRO A 22 5.02 -1.11 -1.74
C PRO A 22 3.84 -1.16 -0.75
N VAL A 23 3.37 -2.32 -0.30
CA VAL A 23 2.32 -2.41 0.73
C VAL A 23 2.72 -1.66 2.00
N ARG A 24 3.95 -1.87 2.49
CA ARG A 24 4.46 -1.16 3.68
C ARG A 24 4.51 0.37 3.46
N MET A 25 4.90 0.82 2.27
CA MET A 25 4.91 2.24 1.92
C MET A 25 3.49 2.82 1.94
N MET A 26 2.54 2.16 1.28
CA MET A 26 1.14 2.60 1.25
C MET A 26 0.53 2.65 2.65
N MET A 27 0.83 1.68 3.52
CA MET A 27 0.34 1.73 4.91
C MET A 27 0.85 2.95 5.68
N MET A 28 2.12 3.35 5.51
CA MET A 28 2.65 4.57 6.12
C MET A 28 2.00 5.84 5.51
N GLU A 29 1.71 5.81 4.22
CA GLU A 29 0.99 6.90 3.55
C GLU A 29 -0.47 6.99 4.04
N HIS A 30 -1.15 5.86 4.30
CA HIS A 30 -2.49 5.83 4.88
C HIS A 30 -2.53 6.46 6.27
N ASP A 31 -1.54 6.19 7.13
CA ASP A 31 -1.44 6.84 8.44
C ASP A 31 -1.32 8.37 8.28
N THR A 32 -0.48 8.82 7.33
CA THR A 32 -0.30 10.24 7.01
C THR A 32 -1.60 10.86 6.48
N VAL A 33 -2.32 10.18 5.59
CA VAL A 33 -3.63 10.64 5.09
C VAL A 33 -4.64 10.73 6.23
N GLY A 34 -4.63 9.78 7.16
CA GLY A 34 -5.49 9.83 8.35
C GLY A 34 -5.20 11.04 9.24
N ASP A 35 -3.92 11.42 9.41
CA ASP A 35 -3.54 12.66 10.10
C ASP A 35 -4.04 13.91 9.36
N LEU A 36 -3.84 13.96 8.03
CA LEU A 36 -4.28 15.09 7.21
C LEU A 36 -5.80 15.27 7.22
N LEU A 37 -6.58 14.18 7.21
CA LEU A 37 -8.04 14.24 7.31
C LEU A 37 -8.48 14.79 8.67
N ARG A 38 -7.81 14.41 9.77
CA ARG A 38 -8.07 15.00 11.10
C ARG A 38 -7.77 16.49 11.14
N GLU A 39 -6.66 16.92 10.55
CA GLU A 39 -6.30 18.33 10.44
C GLU A 39 -7.31 19.11 9.60
N LEU A 40 -7.71 18.54 8.46
CA LEU A 40 -8.70 19.13 7.57
C LEU A 40 -10.04 19.31 8.29
N ARG A 41 -10.55 18.27 8.94
CA ARG A 41 -11.80 18.31 9.70
C ARG A 41 -11.77 19.35 10.81
N LYS A 42 -10.63 19.49 11.50
CA LYS A 42 -10.44 20.54 12.53
C LYS A 42 -10.44 21.94 11.90
N ALA A 43 -9.75 22.12 10.78
CA ALA A 43 -9.65 23.40 10.09
C ALA A 43 -11.00 23.88 9.52
N THR A 44 -11.90 22.95 9.20
CA THR A 44 -13.24 23.23 8.65
C THR A 44 -14.35 23.24 9.70
N THR A 45 -14.02 23.13 11.00
CA THR A 45 -15.01 23.01 12.08
C THR A 45 -16.00 21.87 11.81
N ASP A 46 -15.49 20.66 11.64
CA ASP A 46 -16.28 19.47 11.30
C ASP A 46 -17.10 19.63 10.01
N TYR A 47 -16.54 20.35 9.03
CA TYR A 47 -17.21 20.72 7.77
C TYR A 47 -18.51 21.52 7.98
N ALA A 48 -18.64 22.23 9.09
CA ALA A 48 -19.77 23.10 9.33
C ALA A 48 -19.67 24.37 8.48
N ILE A 49 -20.80 24.77 7.90
CA ILE A 49 -20.93 26.06 7.22
C ILE A 49 -21.17 27.13 8.30
N PRO A 50 -20.35 28.19 8.39
CA PRO A 50 -20.57 29.28 9.34
C PRO A 50 -21.89 30.03 9.10
N ASP A 51 -22.59 30.41 10.16
CA ASP A 51 -23.89 31.12 10.08
C ASP A 51 -23.79 32.54 9.48
N ASP A 52 -22.61 33.17 9.55
CA ASP A 52 -22.34 34.51 9.02
C ASP A 52 -21.99 34.51 7.52
N ALA A 53 -22.03 33.34 6.90
CA ALA A 53 -21.60 33.10 5.55
C ALA A 53 -22.67 33.45 4.51
N LEU A 54 -22.98 34.73 4.37
CA LEU A 54 -23.98 35.24 3.41
C LEU A 54 -23.70 34.84 1.93
N HIS A 55 -22.53 34.27 1.64
CA HIS A 55 -22.10 33.86 0.30
C HIS A 55 -21.38 32.50 0.24
N GLN A 56 -21.40 31.65 1.29
CA GLN A 56 -20.76 30.33 1.19
C GLN A 56 -21.65 29.34 0.45
N LEU A 57 -21.03 28.57 -0.43
CA LEU A 57 -21.68 27.47 -1.14
C LEU A 57 -21.67 26.24 -0.21
N PRO A 58 -22.82 25.58 0.04
CA PRO A 58 -22.88 24.38 0.87
C PRO A 58 -22.25 23.15 0.21
N GLU A 59 -22.21 23.12 -1.13
CA GLU A 59 -21.74 21.97 -1.92
C GLU A 59 -20.29 21.55 -1.58
N PRO A 60 -19.28 22.45 -1.50
CA PRO A 60 -17.94 22.07 -1.06
C PRO A 60 -17.87 21.38 0.31
N TYR A 61 -18.65 21.83 1.30
CA TYR A 61 -18.62 21.27 2.65
C TYR A 61 -19.25 19.87 2.70
N GLN A 62 -20.35 19.68 1.97
CA GLN A 62 -20.92 18.35 1.80
C GLN A 62 -19.94 17.42 1.06
N ALA A 63 -19.33 17.89 -0.02
CA ALA A 63 -18.35 17.12 -0.79
C ALA A 63 -17.13 16.73 0.06
N MET A 64 -16.68 17.57 0.99
CA MET A 64 -15.60 17.21 1.93
C MET A 64 -16.00 16.09 2.89
N THR A 65 -17.25 16.08 3.36
CA THR A 65 -17.78 15.02 4.23
C THR A 65 -17.82 13.69 3.50
N GLU A 66 -18.34 13.69 2.26
CA GLU A 66 -18.38 12.51 1.39
C GLU A 66 -16.97 12.03 1.04
N PHE A 67 -16.07 12.95 0.70
CA PHE A 67 -14.67 12.65 0.40
C PHE A 67 -13.95 11.97 1.56
N GLU A 68 -14.08 12.47 2.80
CA GLU A 68 -13.46 11.82 3.95
C GLU A 68 -14.02 10.41 4.19
N ALA A 69 -15.33 10.22 4.02
CA ALA A 69 -15.96 8.91 4.16
C ALA A 69 -15.43 7.90 3.11
N ASP A 70 -15.29 8.35 1.86
CA ASP A 70 -14.77 7.53 0.77
C ASP A 70 -13.31 7.15 0.99
N ILE A 71 -12.47 8.08 1.48
CA ILE A 71 -11.07 7.78 1.79
C ILE A 71 -10.96 6.79 2.96
N HIS A 72 -11.76 6.93 4.01
CA HIS A 72 -11.80 5.93 5.08
C HIS A 72 -12.20 4.55 4.57
N GLN A 73 -13.21 4.48 3.69
CA GLN A 73 -13.62 3.22 3.08
C GLN A 73 -12.51 2.62 2.20
N HIS A 74 -11.86 3.45 1.38
CA HIS A 74 -10.74 3.06 0.53
C HIS A 74 -9.60 2.45 1.35
N ILE A 75 -9.11 3.17 2.37
CA ILE A 75 -8.05 2.70 3.27
C ILE A 75 -8.46 1.40 3.98
N HIS A 76 -9.72 1.29 4.41
CA HIS A 76 -10.22 0.07 5.04
C HIS A 76 -10.18 -1.13 4.09
N LEU A 77 -10.65 -0.98 2.86
CA LEU A 77 -10.63 -2.05 1.85
C LEU A 77 -9.20 -2.46 1.52
N GLU A 78 -8.29 -1.51 1.36
CA GLU A 78 -6.90 -1.81 1.05
C GLU A 78 -6.18 -2.51 2.20
N ASN A 79 -6.21 -1.92 3.40
CA ASN A 79 -5.47 -2.44 4.55
C ASN A 79 -6.00 -3.80 5.03
N ASN A 80 -7.32 -4.02 4.97
CA ASN A 80 -7.94 -5.20 5.58
C ASN A 80 -8.32 -6.29 4.58
N ILE A 81 -8.41 -5.98 3.28
CA ILE A 81 -8.85 -6.95 2.27
C ILE A 81 -7.81 -7.11 1.16
N PHE A 82 -7.41 -6.03 0.49
CA PHE A 82 -6.58 -6.17 -0.72
C PHE A 82 -5.11 -6.45 -0.41
N PHE A 83 -4.48 -5.72 0.52
CA PHE A 83 -3.08 -5.95 0.86
C PHE A 83 -2.83 -7.34 1.47
N PRO A 84 -3.65 -7.84 2.42
CA PRO A 84 -3.47 -9.21 2.94
C PRO A 84 -3.56 -10.27 1.83
N ARG A 85 -4.52 -10.12 0.90
CA ARG A 85 -4.67 -11.04 -0.24
C ARG A 85 -3.48 -10.97 -1.19
N ALA A 86 -2.96 -9.77 -1.47
CA ALA A 86 -1.81 -9.60 -2.35
C ALA A 86 -0.55 -10.28 -1.78
N LEU A 87 -0.31 -10.15 -0.46
CA LEU A 87 0.78 -10.83 0.24
C LEU A 87 0.61 -12.35 0.23
N GLU A 88 -0.61 -12.84 0.46
CA GLU A 88 -0.90 -14.28 0.39
C GLU A 88 -0.65 -14.84 -1.02
N MET A 89 -1.06 -14.11 -2.06
CA MET A 89 -0.83 -14.51 -3.45
C MET A 89 0.66 -14.57 -3.80
N GLU A 90 1.46 -13.61 -3.35
CA GLU A 90 2.91 -13.63 -3.53
C GLU A 90 3.53 -14.84 -2.83
N SER A 91 3.13 -15.14 -1.59
CA SER A 91 3.63 -16.30 -0.84
C SER A 91 3.28 -17.64 -1.49
N LYS A 92 2.11 -17.77 -2.14
CA LYS A 92 1.71 -19.00 -2.85
C LYS A 92 2.44 -19.20 -4.17
N ASN A 93 2.85 -18.10 -4.81
CA ASN A 93 3.52 -18.10 -6.11
C ASN A 93 5.04 -17.98 -5.99
N ALA A 94 5.57 -17.81 -4.77
CA ALA A 94 6.99 -17.89 -4.53
C ALA A 94 7.48 -19.29 -4.93
N PRO A 95 8.52 -19.40 -5.79
CA PRO A 95 9.10 -20.70 -6.07
C PRO A 95 9.54 -21.31 -4.74
N GLU A 96 9.13 -22.55 -4.49
CA GLU A 96 9.72 -23.37 -3.44
C GLU A 96 11.22 -23.39 -3.73
N ILE A 97 12.01 -22.63 -2.97
CA ILE A 97 13.46 -22.70 -3.08
C ILE A 97 13.81 -24.09 -2.55
N GLU A 98 13.84 -25.06 -3.46
CA GLU A 98 14.54 -26.30 -3.24
C GLU A 98 15.97 -25.90 -2.92
N LEU A 99 16.31 -25.93 -1.62
CA LEU A 99 17.67 -25.88 -1.11
C LEU A 99 18.37 -27.15 -1.61
N ALA A 100 18.59 -27.25 -2.92
CA ALA A 100 19.43 -28.25 -3.53
C ALA A 100 20.85 -27.98 -3.05
N GLY A 101 21.32 -28.87 -2.16
CA GLY A 101 22.60 -28.80 -1.48
C GLY A 101 23.77 -28.43 -2.39
N LYS A 102 24.14 -27.15 -2.36
CA LYS A 102 25.48 -26.71 -2.69
C LYS A 102 26.14 -26.32 -1.40
N GLU A 103 26.86 -27.29 -0.83
CA GLU A 103 27.92 -27.02 0.14
C GLU A 103 28.82 -25.93 -0.44
N PHE A 104 28.68 -24.70 0.05
CA PHE A 104 29.73 -23.71 -0.11
C PHE A 104 30.87 -24.16 0.80
N GLY A 105 31.76 -24.96 0.22
CA GLY A 105 33.05 -25.30 0.81
C GLY A 105 33.87 -24.04 0.97
N CYS A 106 33.76 -23.39 2.13
CA CYS A 106 34.75 -22.43 2.62
C CYS A 106 36.04 -23.21 2.86
N LYS A 107 36.85 -23.40 1.82
CA LYS A 107 38.25 -23.83 2.00
C LYS A 107 38.97 -22.70 2.72
N GLY A 108 39.15 -22.90 4.03
CA GLY A 108 39.98 -22.05 4.87
C GLY A 108 41.34 -21.88 4.22
N HIS A 109 41.72 -20.63 3.98
CA HIS A 109 43.11 -20.27 3.75
C HIS A 109 43.86 -20.48 5.08
N PRO A 110 45.00 -21.19 5.10
CA PRO A 110 45.84 -21.24 6.28
C PRO A 110 46.50 -19.87 6.44
N SER A 111 46.30 -19.27 7.60
CA SER A 111 47.09 -18.14 8.08
C SER A 111 48.55 -18.58 8.21
N GLN A 112 49.41 -18.02 7.37
CA GLN A 112 50.82 -17.75 7.70
C GLN A 112 51.12 -16.31 7.28
#